data_AF-A0AA38PPQ3-F1
#
_entry.id   AF-A0AA38PPQ3-F1
#
_cell.length_a   1.000
_cell.length_b   1.000
_cell.length_c   1.000
_cell.angle_alpha   90.00
_cell.angle_beta   90.00
_cell.angle_gamma   90.00
#
_symmetry.space_group_name_H-M   'P 1'
#
loop_
_entity.id
_entity.type
_entity.pdbx_description
1 polymer ?
#
loop_
_entity_poly.entity_id
_entity_poly.type
_entity_poly.pdbx_seq_one_letter_code
_entity_poly.pdbx_strand_id
1 'polypeptide(L)'
;MFTIYIAKATANYALPATRPIYERALEVLPDRHTAEMCLLFALERKLGEIDRARAIYAHASQFCDPRVNPQFWSDWNAFEYETGSEDTFREMLRIKRSVQAQFNTEASYIAAQTMAAQQGTRQVSDDTVEEAPDAMAAAEREVGNVPSFVAAKQTGLHPRPVSDATSASVVAPANADEIHISDDEEL
;
A
#
# COMPACT_ATOMS: atom_id res chain seq x y z
N MET A 1 3.10 19.13 25.42
CA MET A 1 3.61 18.92 26.80
C MET A 1 5.04 18.36 26.76
N PHE A 2 5.28 17.23 26.08
CA PHE A 2 6.64 16.68 25.88
C PHE A 2 7.61 17.61 25.15
N THR A 3 7.14 18.44 24.21
CA THR A 3 7.95 19.45 23.51
C THR A 3 8.67 20.42 24.46
N ILE A 4 8.02 20.82 25.55
CA ILE A 4 8.61 21.70 26.57
C ILE A 4 9.68 20.96 27.37
N TYR A 5 9.44 19.68 27.70
CA TYR A 5 10.43 18.85 28.38
C TYR A 5 11.66 18.57 27.52
N ILE A 6 11.45 18.30 26.23
CA ILE A 6 12.55 18.14 25.27
C ILE A 6 13.36 19.43 25.19
N ALA A 7 12.72 20.59 25.00
CA ALA A 7 13.42 21.88 24.95
C ALA A 7 14.20 22.20 26.24
N LYS A 8 13.65 21.85 27.40
CA LYS A 8 14.33 22.03 28.70
C LYS A 8 15.49 21.05 28.88
N ALA A 9 15.34 19.82 28.43
CA ALA A 9 16.39 18.80 28.51
C ALA A 9 17.53 19.07 27.53
N THR A 10 17.24 19.51 26.30
CA THR A 10 18.29 19.93 25.34
C THR A 10 19.08 21.12 25.85
N ALA A 11 18.42 22.10 26.47
CA ALA A 11 19.07 23.28 27.01
C ALA A 11 20.01 22.98 28.21
N ASN A 12 19.66 22.00 29.05
CA ASN A 12 20.38 21.72 30.30
C ASN A 12 21.39 20.56 30.20
N TYR A 13 21.07 19.52 29.42
CA TYR A 13 21.76 18.22 29.47
C TYR A 13 22.15 17.69 28.09
N ALA A 14 22.04 18.52 27.05
CA ALA A 14 22.28 18.18 25.65
C ALA A 14 21.33 17.11 25.08
N LEU A 15 21.47 16.82 23.78
CA LEU A 15 20.57 15.99 22.99
C LEU A 15 20.40 14.54 23.52
N PRO A 16 21.45 13.83 24.00
CA PRO A 16 21.31 12.45 24.50
C PRO A 16 20.39 12.31 25.72
N ALA A 17 20.26 13.36 26.54
CA ALA A 17 19.40 13.34 27.72
C ALA A 17 17.89 13.37 27.38
N THR A 18 17.54 13.69 26.13
CA THR A 18 16.14 13.72 25.67
C THR A 18 15.59 12.32 25.34
N ARG A 19 16.47 11.32 25.19
CA ARG A 19 16.13 9.94 24.84
C ARG A 19 15.02 9.31 25.69
N PRO A 20 15.14 9.25 27.03
CA PRO A 20 14.10 8.63 27.86
C PRO A 20 12.76 9.41 27.81
N ILE A 21 12.81 10.72 27.51
CA ILE A 21 11.62 11.55 27.39
C ILE A 21 10.83 11.16 26.15
N TYR A 22 11.53 10.90 25.05
CA TYR A 22 10.93 10.46 23.80
C TYR A 22 10.42 9.02 23.87
N GLU A 23 11.17 8.09 24.46
CA GLU A 23 10.69 6.70 24.66
C GLU A 23 9.38 6.70 25.45
N ARG A 24 9.33 7.49 26.52
CA ARG A 24 8.10 7.67 27.29
C ARG A 24 7.01 8.43 26.53
N ALA A 25 7.38 9.32 25.61
CA ALA A 25 6.41 9.97 24.75
C ALA A 25 5.75 8.96 23.80
N LEU A 26 6.51 8.03 23.23
CA LEU A 26 5.98 6.98 22.33
C LEU A 26 5.01 6.03 23.05
N GLU A 27 5.21 5.76 24.35
CA GLU A 27 4.32 4.91 25.15
C GLU A 27 2.98 5.58 25.50
N VAL A 28 2.98 6.90 25.65
CA VAL A 28 1.86 7.64 26.24
C VAL A 28 1.05 8.40 25.19
N LEU A 29 1.65 8.74 24.04
CA LEU A 29 0.99 9.55 23.02
C LEU A 29 0.04 8.73 22.13
N PRO A 30 -1.11 9.33 21.74
CA PRO A 30 -1.91 8.83 20.64
C PRO A 30 -1.17 8.93 19.30
N ASP A 31 -1.47 8.01 18.38
CA ASP A 31 -0.86 7.83 17.06
C ASP A 31 -0.59 9.14 16.29
N ARG A 32 -1.56 10.08 16.32
CA ARG A 32 -1.44 11.38 15.63
C ARG A 32 -0.25 12.21 16.09
N HIS A 33 0.07 12.16 17.38
CA HIS A 33 1.17 12.94 17.97
C HIS A 33 2.48 12.17 17.96
N THR A 34 2.43 10.84 17.85
CA THR A 34 3.60 9.97 17.70
C THR A 34 4.40 10.33 16.44
N ALA A 35 3.72 10.58 15.31
CA ALA A 35 4.35 11.00 14.06
C ALA A 35 5.19 12.29 14.22
N GLU A 36 4.63 13.31 14.87
CA GLU A 36 5.32 14.58 15.14
C GLU A 36 6.54 14.38 16.06
N MET A 37 6.42 13.50 17.08
CA MET A 37 7.53 13.19 17.98
C MET A 37 8.65 12.41 17.27
N CYS A 38 8.31 11.51 16.35
CA CYS A 38 9.30 10.77 15.56
C CYS A 38 10.11 11.69 14.63
N LEU A 39 9.49 12.74 14.07
CA LEU A 39 10.21 13.76 13.29
C LEU A 39 11.19 14.56 14.16
N LEU A 40 10.81 14.92 15.39
CA LEU A 40 11.72 15.56 16.34
C LEU A 40 12.85 14.61 16.76
N PHE A 41 12.58 13.31 16.83
CA PHE A 41 13.58 12.29 17.10
C PHE A 41 14.61 12.15 15.96
N ALA A 42 14.26 12.52 14.73
CA ALA A 42 15.21 12.59 13.63
C ALA A 42 16.37 13.57 13.87
N LEU A 43 16.30 14.42 14.92
CA LEU A 43 17.47 15.17 15.39
C LEU A 43 18.62 14.26 15.87
N GLU A 44 18.36 13.00 16.22
CA GLU A 44 19.42 12.02 16.51
C GLU A 44 20.27 11.66 15.28
N ARG A 45 19.81 11.95 14.06
CA ARG A 45 20.65 11.92 12.85
C ARG A 45 21.91 12.77 13.03
N LYS A 46 21.81 13.88 13.78
CA LYS A 46 22.94 14.80 14.03
C LYS A 46 23.97 14.23 15.02
N LEU A 47 23.61 13.19 15.77
CA LEU A 47 24.51 12.49 16.70
C LEU A 47 25.29 11.35 16.02
N GLY A 48 24.98 11.02 14.76
CA GLY A 48 25.64 9.92 14.03
C GLY A 48 25.07 8.53 14.30
N GLU A 49 24.00 8.41 15.09
CA GLU A 49 23.33 7.15 15.44
C GLU A 49 22.33 6.74 14.35
N ILE A 50 22.84 6.35 13.17
CA ILE A 50 22.03 6.08 11.96
C ILE A 50 21.07 4.90 12.18
N ASP A 51 21.53 3.81 12.79
CA ASP A 51 20.72 2.60 12.97
C ASP A 51 19.53 2.84 13.90
N ARG A 52 19.72 3.66 14.94
CA ARG A 52 18.64 4.04 15.85
C ARG A 52 17.63 4.95 15.16
N ALA A 53 18.11 5.96 14.43
CA ALA A 53 17.23 6.82 13.64
C ALA A 53 16.37 5.99 12.66
N ARG A 54 16.95 4.98 12.00
CA ARG A 54 16.21 4.07 11.11
C ARG A 54 15.15 3.25 11.84
N ALA A 55 15.48 2.68 13.01
CA ALA A 55 14.51 1.93 13.81
C ALA A 55 13.30 2.79 14.20
N ILE A 56 13.53 4.07 14.49
CA ILE A 56 12.47 5.02 14.82
C ILE A 56 11.64 5.41 13.61
N TYR A 57 12.25 5.61 12.44
CA TYR A 57 11.49 5.80 11.20
C TYR A 57 10.60 4.59 10.88
N ALA A 58 11.12 3.38 11.06
CA ALA A 58 10.34 2.14 10.87
C ALA A 58 9.16 2.06 11.84
N HIS A 59 9.35 2.40 13.12
CA HIS A 59 8.26 2.45 14.09
C HIS A 59 7.25 3.55 13.76
N ALA A 60 7.71 4.75 13.41
CA ALA A 60 6.87 5.88 13.03
C ALA A 60 6.00 5.60 11.81
N SER A 61 6.51 4.79 10.87
CA SER A 61 5.81 4.44 9.64
C SER A 61 4.48 3.72 9.86
N GLN A 62 4.33 3.00 10.98
CA GLN A 62 3.09 2.29 11.33
C GLN A 62 1.93 3.26 11.60
N PHE A 63 2.24 4.50 12.01
CA PHE A 63 1.24 5.52 12.35
C PHE A 63 1.07 6.57 11.25
N CYS A 64 1.92 6.54 10.22
CA CYS A 64 2.00 7.57 9.19
C CYS A 64 1.44 7.06 7.85
N ASP A 65 0.16 7.33 7.58
CA ASP A 65 -0.42 7.09 6.25
C ASP A 65 0.30 7.94 5.18
N PRO A 66 0.86 7.30 4.11
CA PRO A 66 1.45 7.99 2.97
C PRO A 66 0.57 9.06 2.31
N ARG A 67 -0.76 8.94 2.39
CA ARG A 67 -1.72 9.88 1.77
C ARG A 67 -1.93 11.13 2.62
N VAL A 68 -1.89 10.98 3.94
CA VAL A 68 -2.16 12.06 4.89
C VAL A 68 -0.87 12.82 5.22
N ASN A 69 0.25 12.11 5.36
CA ASN A 69 1.52 12.70 5.80
C ASN A 69 2.65 12.46 4.77
N PRO A 70 2.59 13.06 3.57
CA PRO A 70 3.63 12.89 2.55
C PRO A 70 4.99 13.47 2.99
N GLN A 71 4.99 14.48 3.87
CA GLN A 71 6.20 15.13 4.36
C GLN A 71 7.11 14.13 5.09
N PHE A 72 6.54 13.29 5.97
CA PHE A 72 7.30 12.27 6.69
C PHE A 72 8.04 11.32 5.74
N TRP A 73 7.35 10.86 4.69
CA TRP A 73 7.95 9.97 3.69
C TRP A 73 9.01 10.67 2.83
N SER A 74 8.86 11.96 2.58
CA SER A 74 9.90 12.76 1.91
C SER A 74 11.15 12.90 2.79
N ASP A 75 10.95 13.15 4.08
CA ASP A 75 12.06 13.31 5.04
C ASP A 75 12.81 11.99 5.26
N TRP A 76 12.10 10.86 5.31
CA TRP A 76 12.71 9.52 5.37
C TRP A 76 13.45 9.17 4.07
N ASN A 77 12.89 9.54 2.91
CA ASN A 77 13.59 9.38 1.63
C ASN A 77 14.92 10.16 1.62
N ALA A 78 14.90 11.43 2.04
CA ALA A 78 16.12 12.23 2.17
C ALA A 78 17.12 11.64 3.18
N PHE A 79 16.62 11.07 4.29
CA PHE A 79 17.46 10.38 5.27
C PHE A 79 18.21 9.18 4.68
N GLU A 80 17.50 8.27 4.01
CA GLU A 80 18.13 7.09 3.41
C GLU A 80 19.02 7.47 2.23
N TYR A 81 18.72 8.55 1.51
CA TYR A 81 19.60 9.07 0.46
C TYR A 81 20.94 9.57 1.02
N GLU A 82 20.93 10.28 2.15
CA GLU A 82 22.14 10.85 2.77
C GLU A 82 22.97 9.82 3.55
N THR A 83 22.33 8.82 4.15
CA THR A 83 22.96 7.94 5.15
C THR A 83 22.89 6.45 4.84
N GLY A 84 22.04 6.04 3.89
CA GLY A 84 21.69 4.65 3.63
C GLY A 84 22.49 4.00 2.50
N SER A 85 22.27 2.70 2.35
CA SER A 85 22.73 1.89 1.22
C SER A 85 21.55 1.58 0.29
N GLU A 86 21.82 1.01 -0.89
CA GLU A 86 20.75 0.66 -1.83
C GLU A 86 19.73 -0.32 -1.21
N ASP A 87 20.19 -1.23 -0.35
CA ASP A 87 19.34 -2.22 0.31
C ASP A 87 18.40 -1.57 1.33
N THR A 88 18.89 -0.64 2.16
CA THR A 88 18.06 0.06 3.15
C THR A 88 17.03 0.96 2.48
N PHE A 89 17.40 1.57 1.35
CA PHE A 89 16.48 2.37 0.54
C PHE A 89 15.35 1.51 -0.06
N ARG A 90 15.70 0.34 -0.62
CA ARG A 90 14.71 -0.61 -1.14
C ARG A 90 13.77 -1.10 -0.05
N GLU A 91 14.29 -1.35 1.15
CA GLU A 91 13.48 -1.76 2.30
C GLU A 91 12.50 -0.67 2.73
N MET A 92 12.94 0.59 2.79
CA MET A 92 12.04 1.73 3.06
C MET A 92 10.88 1.81 2.06
N LEU A 93 11.14 1.58 0.77
CA LEU A 93 10.07 1.56 -0.25
C LEU A 93 9.10 0.37 -0.09
N ARG A 94 9.60 -0.79 0.37
CA ARG A 94 8.74 -1.94 0.69
C ARG A 94 7.84 -1.62 1.86
N ILE A 95 8.39 -1.04 2.94
CA ILE A 95 7.62 -0.60 4.10
C ILE A 95 6.56 0.42 3.68
N LYS A 96 6.90 1.40 2.84
CA LYS A 96 5.93 2.38 2.31
C LYS A 96 4.73 1.71 1.64
N ARG A 97 4.99 0.68 0.82
CA ARG A 97 3.95 -0.06 0.10
C ARG A 97 3.12 -0.94 1.04
N SER A 98 3.74 -1.60 2.02
CA SER A 98 3.01 -2.43 2.98
C SER A 98 2.12 -1.58 3.88
N VAL A 99 2.62 -0.44 4.37
CA VAL A 99 1.85 0.51 5.17
C VAL A 99 0.65 1.06 4.37
N GLN A 100 0.87 1.44 3.10
CA GLN A 100 -0.23 1.88 2.24
C GLN A 100 -1.30 0.79 2.06
N ALA A 101 -0.89 -0.47 1.91
CA ALA A 101 -1.82 -1.59 1.79
C ALA A 101 -2.58 -1.82 3.12
N GLN A 102 -1.90 -1.75 4.27
CA GLN A 102 -2.51 -1.90 5.60
C GLN A 102 -3.63 -0.89 5.82
N PHE A 103 -3.36 0.40 5.61
CA PHE A 103 -4.39 1.45 5.77
C PHE A 103 -5.56 1.30 4.78
N ASN A 104 -5.30 0.87 3.54
CA ASN A 104 -6.37 0.61 2.58
C ASN A 104 -7.25 -0.59 2.99
N THR A 105 -6.66 -1.64 3.54
CA THR A 105 -7.41 -2.80 4.06
C THR A 105 -8.19 -2.47 5.33
N GLU A 106 -7.62 -1.69 6.24
CA GLU A 106 -8.31 -1.24 7.46
C GLU A 106 -9.50 -0.35 7.14
N ALA A 107 -9.33 0.62 6.22
CA ALA A 107 -10.43 1.46 5.76
C ALA A 107 -11.57 0.63 5.14
N SER A 108 -11.21 -0.36 4.31
CA SER A 108 -12.18 -1.27 3.69
C SER A 108 -12.87 -2.16 4.72
N TYR A 109 -12.15 -2.64 5.74
CA TYR A 109 -12.69 -3.48 6.82
C TYR A 109 -13.65 -2.70 7.72
N ILE A 110 -13.28 -1.47 8.12
CA ILE A 110 -14.15 -0.58 8.92
C ILE A 110 -15.40 -0.21 8.12
N ALA A 111 -15.27 0.06 6.83
CA ALA A 111 -16.42 0.30 5.95
C ALA A 111 -17.34 -0.92 5.89
N ALA A 112 -16.79 -2.13 5.73
CA ALA A 112 -17.58 -3.37 5.71
C ALA A 112 -18.28 -3.62 7.06
N GLN A 113 -17.60 -3.41 8.18
CA GLN A 113 -18.17 -3.61 9.51
C GLN A 113 -19.26 -2.59 9.84
N THR A 114 -19.05 -1.31 9.49
CA THR A 114 -20.05 -0.25 9.68
C THR A 114 -21.28 -0.47 8.80
N MET A 115 -21.10 -0.92 7.55
CA MET A 115 -22.20 -1.33 6.68
C MET A 115 -22.96 -2.55 7.23
N ALA A 116 -22.26 -3.56 7.76
CA ALA A 116 -22.89 -4.73 8.38
C ALA A 116 -23.66 -4.37 9.67
N ALA A 117 -23.14 -3.47 10.49
CA ALA A 117 -23.82 -2.98 11.70
C ALA A 117 -25.07 -2.14 11.36
N GLN A 118 -25.04 -1.36 10.27
CA GLN A 118 -26.22 -0.67 9.76
C GLN A 118 -27.29 -1.65 9.24
N GLN A 119 -26.89 -2.73 8.56
CA GLN A 119 -27.83 -3.78 8.13
C GLN A 119 -28.47 -4.51 9.33
N GLY A 120 -27.72 -4.79 10.40
CA GLY A 120 -28.27 -5.39 11.62
C GLY A 120 -29.20 -4.47 12.43
N THR A 121 -29.03 -3.15 12.34
CA THR A 121 -29.92 -2.17 13.01
C THR A 121 -31.19 -1.90 12.21
N ARG A 122 -31.18 -2.14 10.89
CA ARG A 122 -32.35 -1.94 10.02
C ARG A 122 -33.44 -3.02 10.19
N GLN A 123 -33.20 -4.04 11.03
CA GLN A 123 -34.13 -5.16 11.21
C GLN A 123 -35.05 -5.04 12.45
N VAL A 124 -35.04 -3.91 13.18
CA VAL A 124 -35.87 -3.72 14.39
C VAL A 124 -36.87 -2.55 14.29
N SER A 125 -37.03 -1.92 13.12
CA SER A 125 -38.12 -0.96 12.92
C SER A 125 -38.56 -0.92 11.46
N ASP A 126 -39.52 -1.76 11.10
CA ASP A 126 -40.87 -1.29 10.77
C ASP A 126 -41.73 -2.49 10.34
N ASP A 127 -42.92 -2.52 10.90
CA ASP A 127 -43.95 -3.52 10.69
C ASP A 127 -44.69 -3.13 9.39
N THR A 128 -44.25 -3.64 8.23
CA THR A 128 -45.08 -3.74 7.01
C THR A 128 -44.42 -4.68 6.00
N VAL A 129 -45.13 -5.77 5.73
CA VAL A 129 -44.75 -6.83 4.81
C VAL A 129 -45.04 -6.36 3.38
N GLU A 130 -44.02 -5.96 2.62
CA GLU A 130 -44.00 -6.14 1.17
C GLU A 130 -42.65 -6.75 0.76
N GLU A 131 -42.71 -8.01 0.34
CA GLU A 131 -41.58 -8.78 -0.20
C GLU A 131 -41.02 -8.09 -1.44
N ALA A 132 -39.92 -7.35 -1.28
CA ALA A 132 -39.03 -7.10 -2.39
C ALA A 132 -38.28 -8.41 -2.70
N PRO A 133 -38.33 -8.95 -3.94
CA PRO A 133 -37.69 -10.21 -4.26
C PRO A 133 -36.19 -10.08 -4.10
N ASP A 134 -35.61 -11.03 -3.37
CA ASP A 134 -34.19 -11.16 -3.09
C ASP A 134 -33.37 -11.11 -4.39
N ALA A 135 -32.54 -10.06 -4.54
CA ALA A 135 -31.83 -9.76 -5.77
C ALA A 135 -30.87 -10.90 -6.21
N MET A 136 -30.45 -11.76 -5.27
CA MET A 136 -29.67 -12.97 -5.57
C MET A 136 -30.49 -14.06 -6.28
N ALA A 137 -31.76 -14.24 -5.90
CA ALA A 137 -32.62 -15.27 -6.50
C ALA A 137 -33.03 -14.92 -7.95
N ALA A 138 -33.07 -13.64 -8.29
CA ALA A 138 -33.32 -13.19 -9.66
C ALA A 138 -32.11 -13.44 -10.57
N ALA A 139 -30.89 -13.20 -10.08
CA ALA A 139 -29.66 -13.43 -10.85
C ALA A 139 -29.41 -14.92 -11.13
N GLU A 140 -29.73 -15.82 -10.20
CA GLU A 140 -29.56 -17.27 -10.41
C GLU A 140 -30.50 -17.83 -11.49
N ARG A 141 -31.69 -17.26 -11.67
CA ARG A 141 -32.61 -17.64 -12.76
C ARG A 141 -32.08 -17.23 -14.13
N GLU A 142 -31.35 -16.14 -14.23
CA GLU A 142 -30.75 -15.70 -15.50
C GLU A 142 -29.52 -16.53 -15.87
N VAL A 143 -28.72 -16.96 -14.90
CA VAL A 143 -27.53 -17.80 -15.13
C VAL A 143 -27.90 -19.22 -15.57
N GLY A 144 -29.05 -19.75 -15.14
CA GLY A 144 -29.53 -21.08 -15.52
C GLY A 144 -29.88 -21.27 -17.01
N ASN A 145 -29.99 -20.17 -17.78
CA ASN A 145 -30.41 -20.21 -19.19
C ASN A 145 -29.27 -19.89 -20.19
N VAL A 146 -28.02 -19.80 -19.73
CA VAL A 146 -26.86 -19.57 -20.60
C VAL A 146 -26.17 -20.90 -20.88
N PRO A 147 -26.09 -21.39 -22.13
CA PRO A 147 -25.39 -22.64 -22.44
C PRO A 147 -23.90 -22.49 -22.08
N SER A 148 -23.51 -23.19 -21.03
CA SER A 148 -22.21 -23.12 -20.36
C SER A 148 -21.09 -23.92 -21.05
N PHE A 149 -21.22 -24.23 -22.34
CA PHE A 149 -20.19 -24.97 -23.06
C PHE A 149 -20.27 -24.80 -24.57
N VAL A 150 -19.24 -24.22 -25.18
CA VAL A 150 -18.97 -24.35 -26.61
C VAL A 150 -18.03 -25.53 -26.80
N ALA A 151 -18.49 -26.59 -27.46
CA ALA A 151 -17.70 -27.78 -27.72
C ALA A 151 -16.48 -27.45 -28.59
N ALA A 152 -15.28 -27.72 -28.07
CA ALA A 152 -14.03 -27.59 -28.82
C ALA A 152 -14.03 -28.55 -30.02
N LYS A 153 -13.99 -27.99 -31.22
CA LYS A 153 -13.89 -28.75 -32.47
C LYS A 153 -12.48 -29.33 -32.59
N GLN A 154 -12.38 -30.63 -32.30
CA GLN A 154 -11.29 -31.57 -32.52
C GLN A 154 -10.23 -31.12 -33.55
N THR A 155 -9.06 -30.66 -33.08
CA THR A 155 -7.84 -30.53 -33.88
C THR A 155 -7.11 -31.87 -33.88
N GLY A 156 -7.10 -32.56 -35.02
CA GLY A 156 -6.43 -33.85 -35.18
C GLY A 156 -4.92 -33.75 -34.95
N LEU A 157 -4.39 -34.61 -34.08
CA LEU A 157 -2.96 -34.86 -33.96
C LEU A 157 -2.49 -35.66 -35.18
N HIS A 158 -1.58 -35.11 -35.97
CA HIS A 158 -0.77 -35.89 -36.91
C HIS A 158 0.60 -36.19 -36.28
N PRO A 159 1.09 -37.45 -36.35
CA PRO A 159 2.38 -37.82 -35.80
C PRO A 159 3.52 -37.32 -36.69
N ARG A 160 4.55 -36.76 -36.04
CA ARG A 160 5.78 -36.25 -36.67
C ARG A 160 6.71 -37.41 -37.07
N PRO A 161 7.26 -37.39 -38.30
CA PRO A 161 8.61 -37.87 -38.55
C PRO A 161 9.58 -36.69 -38.81
N VAL A 162 10.81 -36.90 -38.34
CA VAL A 162 12.08 -36.21 -38.65
C VAL A 162 12.23 -35.89 -40.16
N SER A 163 12.94 -34.88 -40.66
CA SER A 163 14.12 -34.11 -40.24
C SER A 163 14.34 -32.90 -41.18
N ASP A 164 14.99 -31.87 -40.65
CA ASP A 164 15.84 -30.84 -41.28
C ASP A 164 15.34 -29.75 -42.28
N ALA A 165 15.74 -28.53 -41.88
CA ALA A 165 16.21 -27.38 -42.66
C ALA A 165 15.20 -26.38 -43.30
N THR A 166 15.22 -25.18 -42.70
CA THR A 166 15.26 -23.85 -43.35
C THR A 166 13.94 -23.08 -43.57
N SER A 167 13.77 -22.06 -42.73
CA SER A 167 13.15 -20.72 -42.92
C SER A 167 11.73 -20.61 -43.50
N ALA A 168 10.78 -20.12 -42.68
CA ALA A 168 9.88 -19.01 -43.03
C ALA A 168 9.04 -18.54 -41.81
N SER A 169 9.19 -17.26 -41.51
CA SER A 169 8.33 -16.30 -40.79
C SER A 169 7.03 -16.80 -40.12
N VAL A 170 6.94 -16.62 -38.81
CA VAL A 170 5.71 -16.69 -38.01
C VAL A 170 5.06 -15.30 -38.01
N VAL A 171 3.85 -15.21 -38.54
CA VAL A 171 2.99 -14.02 -38.41
C VAL A 171 2.49 -13.93 -36.96
N ALA A 172 2.94 -12.90 -36.25
CA ALA A 172 2.51 -12.59 -34.89
C ALA A 172 1.10 -11.94 -34.91
N PRO A 173 0.26 -12.15 -33.88
CA PRO A 173 -1.04 -11.51 -33.76
C PRO A 173 -0.89 -9.99 -33.59
N ALA A 174 -1.60 -9.23 -34.42
CA ALA A 174 -1.58 -7.77 -34.43
C ALA A 174 -2.25 -7.20 -33.16
N ASN A 175 -1.47 -6.52 -32.31
CA ASN A 175 -1.98 -5.66 -31.26
C ASN A 175 -2.36 -4.31 -31.90
N ALA A 176 -3.62 -3.92 -31.81
CA ALA A 176 -4.18 -2.80 -32.57
C ALA A 176 -3.86 -1.38 -32.02
N ASP A 177 -2.91 -1.25 -31.09
CA ASP A 177 -2.48 0.04 -30.52
C ASP A 177 -0.95 0.16 -30.57
N GLU A 178 -0.37 0.05 -31.76
CA GLU A 178 1.04 0.42 -31.99
C GLU A 178 1.13 1.93 -32.22
N ILE A 179 1.84 2.62 -31.31
CA ILE A 179 2.07 4.06 -31.38
C ILE A 179 3.14 4.32 -32.46
N HIS A 180 2.73 4.85 -33.61
CA HIS A 180 3.66 5.27 -34.66
C HIS A 180 4.45 6.51 -34.23
N ILE A 181 5.68 6.30 -33.74
CA ILE A 181 6.69 7.35 -33.70
C ILE A 181 7.30 7.41 -35.10
N SER A 182 6.89 8.39 -35.90
CA SER A 182 7.57 8.75 -37.13
C SER A 182 8.92 9.39 -36.76
N ASP A 183 9.99 8.63 -36.93
CA ASP A 183 11.36 9.10 -36.87
C ASP A 183 11.71 9.64 -38.28
N ASP A 184 11.57 10.96 -38.46
CA ASP A 184 12.20 11.72 -39.55
C ASP A 184 11.97 13.22 -39.33
N GLU A 185 13.01 13.94 -38.92
CA GLU A 185 13.46 15.15 -39.60
C GLU A 185 14.90 15.47 -39.17
N GLU A 186 15.85 15.07 -40.03
CA GLU A 186 17.21 15.60 -40.08
C GLU A 186 17.19 17.13 -40.25
N LEU A 187 17.91 17.83 -39.37
CA LEU A 187 18.89 18.86 -39.71
C LEU A 187 19.77 19.23 -38.50
#